data_AF-A0A9Q1HD36-F1
#
_entry.id   AF-A0A9Q1HD36-F1
#
_cell.length_a   1.000
_cell.length_b   1.000
_cell.length_c   1.000
_cell.angle_alpha   90.00
_cell.angle_beta   90.00
_cell.angle_gamma   90.00
#
_symmetry.space_group_name_H-M   'P 1'
#
loop_
_entity.id
_entity.type
_entity.pdbx_description
1 polymer ?
#
loop_
_entity_poly.entity_id
_entity_poly.type
_entity_poly.pdbx_seq_one_letter_code
_entity_poly.pdbx_strand_id
1 'polypeptide(L)'
;MELFYNASICGVWRYCLICWGGNVTRTERDRIDHVIRKAGRVIGGHQPSVDSVYQCLLQTKLDSVWNDKSHPLHCDLHDNVINRGIGRMRLPYLRTNRFRNSFIPRAINCYNDNLNR
;
A
#
# COMPACT_ATOMS: atom_id res chain seq x y z
N MET A 1 12.88 18.10 15.97
CA MET A 1 11.41 17.96 15.81
C MET A 1 11.05 17.06 14.64
N GLU A 2 11.66 17.24 13.46
CA GLU A 2 11.36 16.45 12.26
C GLU A 2 11.62 14.93 12.42
N LEU A 3 12.74 14.54 13.04
CA LEU A 3 13.05 13.14 13.29
C LEU A 3 11.99 12.43 14.16
N PHE A 4 11.54 13.09 15.24
CA PHE A 4 10.51 12.55 16.12
C PHE A 4 9.16 12.38 15.41
N TYR A 5 8.75 13.39 14.63
CA TYR A 5 7.53 13.35 13.84
C TYR A 5 7.58 12.22 12.80
N ASN A 6 8.69 12.09 12.07
CA ASN A 6 8.85 11.07 11.04
C ASN A 6 8.94 9.65 11.61
N ALA A 7 9.69 9.46 12.70
CA ALA A 7 9.82 8.15 13.33
C ALA A 7 8.51 7.70 13.99
N SER A 8 7.81 8.62 14.67
CA SER A 8 6.65 8.28 15.49
C SER A 8 5.35 8.39 14.68
N ILE A 9 4.98 9.61 14.30
CA ILE A 9 3.68 9.88 13.67
C ILE A 9 3.62 9.29 12.27
N CYS A 10 4.61 9.59 11.41
CA CYS A 10 4.65 9.02 10.06
C CYS A 10 4.85 7.50 10.10
N GLY A 11 5.67 6.99 11.03
CA GLY A 11 5.89 5.55 11.21
C GLY A 11 4.59 4.80 11.50
N VAL A 12 3.86 5.23 12.54
CA VAL A 12 2.56 4.65 12.90
C VAL A 12 1.56 4.78 11.76
N TRP A 13 1.47 5.96 11.13
CA TRP A 13 0.55 6.20 10.03
C TRP A 13 0.78 5.25 8.85
N ARG A 14 2.03 5.11 8.40
CA ARG A 14 2.41 4.22 7.29
C ARG A 14 2.11 2.76 7.62
N TYR A 15 2.40 2.33 8.85
CA TYR A 15 2.10 0.99 9.32
C TYR A 15 0.59 0.70 9.29
N CYS A 16 -0.22 1.60 9.85
CA CYS A 16 -1.68 1.48 9.85
C CYS A 16 -2.25 1.39 8.42
N LEU A 17 -1.73 2.19 7.49
CA LEU A 17 -2.15 2.13 6.09
C LEU A 17 -1.82 0.78 5.44
N ILE A 18 -0.61 0.24 5.62
CA ILE A 18 -0.24 -1.07 5.04
C ILE A 18 -1.14 -2.18 5.60
N CYS A 19 -1.41 -2.16 6.91
CA CYS A 19 -2.20 -3.22 7.54
C CYS A 19 -3.69 -3.09 7.21
N TRP A 20 -4.26 -1.89 7.33
CA TRP A 20 -5.72 -1.68 7.40
C TRP A 20 -6.26 -0.76 6.30
N GLY A 21 -5.40 -0.13 5.49
CA GLY A 21 -5.78 0.81 4.42
C GLY A 21 -6.77 0.22 3.41
N GLY A 22 -6.67 -1.08 3.14
CA GLY A 22 -7.62 -1.80 2.29
C GLY A 22 -9.03 -1.97 2.86
N ASN A 23 -9.21 -1.83 4.18
CA ASN A 23 -10.49 -1.91 4.88
C ASN A 23 -11.14 -0.54 5.10
N VAL A 24 -10.39 0.56 4.92
CA VAL A 24 -10.93 1.91 5.07
C VAL A 24 -12.04 2.12 4.04
N THR A 25 -13.16 2.69 4.48
CA THR A 25 -14.28 3.02 3.59
C THR A 25 -13.97 4.28 2.79
N ARG A 26 -14.67 4.48 1.65
CA ARG A 26 -14.52 5.70 0.86
C ARG A 26 -14.77 6.97 1.69
N THR A 27 -15.84 6.96 2.50
CA THR A 27 -16.21 8.10 3.35
C THR A 27 -15.12 8.44 4.38
N GLU A 28 -14.48 7.44 4.98
CA GLU A 28 -13.35 7.66 5.90
C GLU A 28 -12.13 8.23 5.18
N ARG A 29 -11.80 7.73 3.99
CA ARG A 29 -10.72 8.29 3.15
C ARG A 29 -10.98 9.74 2.80
N ASP A 30 -12.19 10.04 2.29
CA ASP A 30 -12.58 11.41 1.90
C ASP A 30 -12.49 12.38 3.09
N ARG A 31 -12.84 11.93 4.29
CA ARG A 31 -12.71 12.73 5.52
C ARG A 31 -11.25 13.06 5.82
N ILE A 32 -10.34 12.11 5.66
CA ILE A 32 -8.90 12.34 5.87
C ILE A 32 -8.33 13.23 4.77
N ASP A 33 -8.66 12.97 3.50
CA ASP A 33 -8.23 13.77 2.36
C ASP A 33 -8.69 15.23 2.45
N HIS A 34 -9.88 15.48 3.02
CA HIS A 34 -10.34 16.84 3.30
C HIS A 34 -9.45 17.57 4.31
N VAL A 35 -9.00 16.88 5.36
CA VAL A 35 -8.05 17.44 6.34
C VAL A 35 -6.71 17.70 5.68
N ILE A 36 -6.19 16.74 4.92
CA ILE A 36 -4.94 16.85 4.15
C ILE A 36 -5.00 18.07 3.21
N ARG A 37 -6.09 18.24 2.47
CA ARG A 37 -6.27 19.38 1.56
C ARG A 37 -6.34 20.71 2.30
N LYS A 38 -7.00 20.77 3.47
CA LYS A 38 -7.01 21.98 4.30
C LYS A 38 -5.61 22.33 4.80
N ALA A 39 -4.87 21.36 5.31
CA ALA A 39 -3.48 21.54 5.73
C ALA A 39 -2.61 22.02 4.55
N GLY A 40 -2.75 21.39 3.38
CA GLY A 40 -2.07 21.76 2.15
C GLY A 40 -2.27 23.23 1.76
N ARG A 41 -3.51 23.74 1.86
CA ARG A 41 -3.79 25.17 1.61
C ARG A 41 -3.06 26.11 2.57
N VAL A 42 -2.90 25.72 3.84
CA VAL A 42 -2.20 26.54 4.84
C VAL A 42 -0.69 26.57 4.56
N ILE A 43 -0.11 25.42 4.20
CA ILE A 43 1.33 25.32 3.87
C ILE A 43 1.65 25.70 2.42
N GLY A 44 0.65 26.11 1.64
CA GLY A 44 0.82 26.60 0.26
C GLY A 44 1.10 25.52 -0.78
N GLY A 45 0.73 24.25 -0.55
CA GLY A 45 1.06 23.15 -1.46
C GLY A 45 -0.01 22.06 -1.56
N HIS A 46 -0.10 21.41 -2.72
CA HIS A 46 -0.90 20.19 -2.88
C HIS A 46 -0.23 19.04 -2.12
N GLN A 47 -1.03 18.27 -1.37
CA GLN A 47 -0.57 17.11 -0.61
C GLN A 47 -1.13 15.84 -1.24
N PRO A 48 -0.38 14.73 -1.21
CA PRO A 48 -0.84 13.47 -1.78
C PRO A 48 -2.08 12.96 -1.02
N SER A 49 -3.01 12.34 -1.75
CA SER A 49 -4.19 11.72 -1.15
C SER A 49 -3.82 10.47 -0.36
N VAL A 50 -4.72 10.03 0.54
CA VAL A 50 -4.57 8.78 1.27
C VAL A 50 -4.38 7.61 0.32
N ASP A 51 -5.12 7.57 -0.79
CA ASP A 51 -5.01 6.50 -1.78
C ASP A 51 -3.65 6.51 -2.47
N SER A 52 -3.11 7.67 -2.86
CA SER A 52 -1.79 7.71 -3.52
C SER A 52 -0.67 7.30 -2.56
N VAL A 53 -0.74 7.75 -1.30
CA VAL A 53 0.19 7.33 -0.25
C VAL A 53 0.07 5.83 0.00
N TYR A 54 -1.16 5.30 0.09
CA TYR A 54 -1.39 3.87 0.32
C TYR A 54 -0.82 3.01 -0.81
N GLN A 55 -1.07 3.36 -2.08
CA GLN A 55 -0.51 2.63 -3.22
C GLN A 55 1.02 2.68 -3.25
N CYS A 56 1.62 3.85 -2.97
CA CYS A 56 3.06 3.99 -2.85
C CYS A 56 3.62 3.07 -1.74
N LEU A 57 2.98 3.05 -0.57
CA LEU A 57 3.39 2.19 0.54
C LEU A 57 3.24 0.70 0.24
N LEU A 58 2.17 0.30 -0.46
CA LEU A 58 1.99 -1.08 -0.91
C LEU A 58 3.15 -1.49 -1.83
N GLN A 59 3.48 -0.66 -2.82
CA GLN A 59 4.58 -0.92 -3.74
C GLN A 59 5.92 -0.99 -3.00
N THR A 60 6.26 0.02 -2.19
CA THR A 60 7.52 0.04 -1.43
C THR A 60 7.64 -1.17 -0.48
N LYS A 61 6.55 -1.55 0.19
CA LYS A 61 6.56 -2.72 1.08
C LYS A 61 6.67 -4.02 0.29
N LEU A 62 6.01 -4.11 -0.87
CA LEU A 62 6.14 -5.25 -1.77
C LEU A 62 7.58 -5.38 -2.28
N ASP A 63 8.21 -4.28 -2.72
CA ASP A 63 9.60 -4.26 -3.17
C ASP A 63 10.57 -4.65 -2.05
N SER A 64 10.31 -4.22 -0.81
CA SER A 64 11.10 -4.63 0.35
C SER A 64 11.03 -6.13 0.58
N VAL A 65 9.86 -6.76 0.43
CA VAL A 65 9.71 -8.22 0.54
C VAL A 65 10.32 -8.92 -0.67
N TRP A 66 10.13 -8.35 -1.86
CA TRP A 66 10.59 -8.91 -3.12
C TRP A 66 12.11 -9.00 -3.19
N ASN A 67 12.80 -7.96 -2.72
CA ASN A 67 14.26 -7.91 -2.77
C ASN A 67 14.94 -8.63 -1.59
N ASP A 68 14.20 -8.91 -0.52
CA ASP A 68 14.73 -9.63 0.65
C ASP A 68 14.52 -11.15 0.50
N LYS A 69 15.57 -11.85 0.08
CA LYS A 69 15.56 -13.32 -0.08
C LYS A 69 15.34 -14.08 1.23
N SER A 70 15.60 -13.45 2.38
CA SER A 70 15.39 -14.05 3.70
C SER A 70 13.96 -13.89 4.21
N HIS A 71 13.15 -13.07 3.53
CA HIS A 71 11.79 -12.81 3.95
C HIS A 71 10.91 -14.06 3.74
N PRO A 72 10.06 -14.44 4.71
CA PRO A 72 9.25 -15.67 4.62
C PRO A 72 8.30 -15.70 3.42
N LEU A 73 7.86 -14.53 2.95
CA LEU A 73 6.97 -14.39 1.78
C LEU A 73 7.71 -14.26 0.43
N HIS A 74 9.05 -14.27 0.42
CA HIS A 74 9.83 -14.06 -0.80
C HIS A 74 9.57 -15.14 -1.86
N CYS A 75 9.74 -16.41 -1.47
CA CYS A 75 9.50 -17.56 -2.37
C CYS A 75 8.04 -17.59 -2.83
N ASP A 76 7.08 -17.41 -1.91
CA ASP A 76 5.66 -17.41 -2.24
C ASP A 76 5.32 -16.37 -3.31
N LEU A 77 5.88 -15.16 -3.25
CA LEU A 77 5.61 -14.13 -4.26
C LEU A 77 6.26 -14.48 -5.60
N HIS A 78 7.51 -14.94 -5.60
CA HIS A 78 8.28 -15.22 -6.81
C HIS A 78 7.74 -16.45 -7.56
N ASP A 79 7.33 -17.50 -6.84
CA ASP A 79 6.76 -18.72 -7.42
C ASP A 79 5.36 -18.49 -8.01
N ASN A 80 4.66 -17.46 -7.55
CA ASN A 80 3.33 -17.09 -8.05
C ASN A 80 3.37 -16.07 -9.21
N VAL A 81 4.54 -15.73 -9.72
CA VAL A 81 4.68 -14.95 -10.96
C VAL A 81 4.29 -15.80 -12.16
N ILE A 82 3.45 -15.24 -13.02
CA ILE A 82 3.11 -15.87 -14.29
C ILE A 82 4.26 -15.58 -15.27
N ASN A 83 5.14 -16.57 -15.43
CA ASN A 83 6.31 -16.51 -16.32
C ASN A 83 5.98 -16.34 -17.82
N ARG A 84 4.70 -16.46 -18.21
CA ARG A 84 4.22 -16.23 -19.58
C ARG A 84 3.44 -14.92 -19.63
N GLY A 85 3.85 -13.98 -20.47
CA GLY A 85 3.22 -12.66 -20.61
C GLY A 85 3.96 -11.57 -19.82
N ILE A 86 3.23 -10.55 -19.36
CA ILE A 86 3.79 -9.30 -18.79
C ILE A 86 4.34 -9.49 -17.34
N GLY A 87 4.35 -10.72 -16.81
CA GLY A 87 4.89 -11.00 -15.47
C GLY A 87 3.92 -10.73 -14.31
N ARG A 88 2.60 -10.84 -14.55
CA ARG A 88 1.58 -10.65 -13.51
C ARG A 88 1.72 -11.68 -12.39
N MET A 89 1.43 -11.29 -11.16
CA MET A 89 1.38 -12.19 -10.01
C MET A 89 -0.01 -12.80 -9.83
N ARG A 90 -0.08 -14.08 -9.47
CA ARG A 90 -1.33 -14.77 -9.14
C ARG A 90 -1.84 -14.31 -7.77
N LEU A 91 -3.12 -14.00 -7.69
CA LEU A 91 -3.77 -13.73 -6.41
C LEU A 91 -3.98 -15.03 -5.63
N PRO A 92 -3.75 -15.05 -4.31
CA PRO A 92 -4.14 -16.17 -3.48
C PRO A 92 -5.66 -16.30 -3.43
N TYR A 93 -6.15 -17.45 -2.99
CA TYR A 93 -7.60 -17.67 -2.87
C TYR A 93 -8.22 -16.79 -1.76
N LEU A 94 -9.15 -15.90 -2.12
CA LEU A 94 -9.69 -14.85 -1.25
C LEU A 94 -11.09 -15.20 -0.70
N ARG A 95 -11.16 -15.97 0.40
CA ARG A 95 -12.43 -16.38 1.02
C ARG A 95 -13.15 -15.27 1.79
N THR A 96 -12.40 -14.40 2.46
CA THR A 96 -12.97 -13.39 3.37
C THR A 96 -12.60 -11.99 2.90
N ASN A 97 -13.48 -11.02 3.17
CA ASN A 97 -13.20 -9.62 2.91
C ASN A 97 -11.98 -9.14 3.71
N ARG A 98 -11.82 -9.61 4.95
CA ARG A 98 -10.65 -9.31 5.78
C ARG A 98 -9.34 -9.69 5.09
N PHE A 99 -9.24 -10.89 4.53
CA PHE A 99 -8.04 -11.30 3.81
C PHE A 99 -7.89 -10.56 2.48
N ARG A 100 -8.97 -10.42 1.69
CA ARG A 100 -8.98 -9.65 0.43
C ARG A 100 -8.49 -8.21 0.62
N ASN A 101 -8.76 -7.61 1.76
CA ASN A 101 -8.38 -6.25 2.09
C ASN A 101 -7.05 -6.13 2.86
N SER A 102 -6.36 -7.24 3.11
CA SER A 102 -5.05 -7.24 3.75
C SER A 102 -3.94 -6.88 2.75
N PHE A 103 -2.72 -6.72 3.26
CA PHE A 103 -1.54 -6.32 2.48
C PHE A 103 -1.32 -7.17 1.21
N ILE A 104 -1.26 -8.50 1.32
CA ILE A 104 -0.81 -9.35 0.20
C ILE A 104 -1.72 -9.24 -1.03
N PRO A 105 -3.05 -9.45 -0.94
CA PRO A 105 -3.90 -9.35 -2.12
C PRO A 105 -3.98 -7.92 -2.65
N ARG A 106 -3.87 -6.89 -1.79
CA ARG A 106 -3.87 -5.49 -2.21
C ARG A 106 -2.58 -5.10 -2.93
N ALA A 107 -1.42 -5.53 -2.43
CA ALA A 107 -0.12 -5.29 -3.05
C ALA A 107 -0.01 -6.00 -4.40
N ILE A 108 -0.45 -7.25 -4.51
CA ILE A 108 -0.48 -7.98 -5.79
C ILE A 108 -1.37 -7.29 -6.81
N ASN A 109 -2.56 -6.83 -6.40
CA ASN A 109 -3.43 -6.05 -7.29
C ASN A 109 -2.78 -4.73 -7.73
N CYS A 110 -2.20 -3.97 -6.79
CA CYS A 110 -1.47 -2.74 -7.09
C CYS A 110 -0.36 -2.98 -8.14
N TYR A 111 0.47 -3.99 -7.91
CA TYR A 111 1.52 -4.40 -8.84
C TYR A 111 0.97 -4.76 -10.22
N ASN A 112 -0.05 -5.60 -10.25
CA ASN A 112 -0.70 -6.04 -11.49
C ASN A 112 -1.39 -4.90 -12.25
N ASP A 113 -1.92 -3.90 -11.56
CA ASP A 113 -2.52 -2.71 -12.16
C ASP A 113 -1.45 -1.79 -12.74
N ASN A 114 -0.31 -1.66 -12.06
CA ASN A 114 0.84 -0.88 -12.55
C ASN A 114 1.47 -1.49 -13.80
N LEU A 115 1.45 -2.82 -13.96
CA LEU A 115 1.91 -3.50 -15.19
C LEU A 115 1.01 -3.27 -16.41
N ASN A 116 -0.25 -2.88 -16.20
CA ASN A 116 -1.23 -2.64 -17.27
C ASN A 116 -1.29 -1.16 -17.72
N ARG A 117 -0.57 -0.27 -17.02
CA ARG A 117 -0.48 1.16 -17.36
C ARG A 117 0.69 1.39 -18.32
#